data_AF-A0AAD5MN10-F1
#
_entry.id   AF-A0AAD5MN10-F1
#
_cell.length_a   1.000
_cell.length_b   1.000
_cell.length_c   1.000
_cell.angle_alpha   90.00
_cell.angle_beta   90.00
_cell.angle_gamma   90.00
#
_symmetry.space_group_name_H-M   'P 1'
#
loop_
_entity.id
_entity.type
_entity.pdbx_description
1 polymer ?
#
loop_
_entity_poly.entity_id
_entity_poly.type
_entity_poly.pdbx_seq_one_letter_code
_entity_poly.pdbx_strand_id
1 'polypeptide(L)'
;MILNEESINVSSYTLQPAERTYIELLLDKLCRIHCKIAEYGIDRECKKEANGDITLKGLSMANCQDYNGLSRNQGSEWREGSFQFRCNEGGMKKIIGCVTSSGMLIPVGGVKLILFKENGVDIQCEREANGFVTLRKLFKGSCQDYAGRSRTQGSEWLEGSTKFRCVQGVKTAVGCVAAPGTIIEAGKVKSVNGYEIECNLDKNGHTTMKTTPSSSNLAKCVDFDGRIKFEGSEWTSGLFHFRCDAVDGLILAGCNASGTFIPNGKVKSVDGIDVKCERNAKDIVSLTTVGASKCKDGEGRMHAQDSEWRYGSFQFGCKADTAVLVGCIAKTGIFIPNGKVKSVGGQDMKCETKVKGHQILNVLSSSTDVKCKDHTGQRRRHLENWYEFLAHKACRQDGRVNFLGCRRCCTKEFDLNDKEDKNSQREQPTVNNRLEPSALRGQPNSQAHPKITRRMVANFAIAHRWLETFRDQGDQLTEKPRERRPQHVNRQAVVCRTEEDPLMSCPILANRIDYDPMIIWHILQETGKQCLM
;
A
#
# COMPACT_ATOMS: atom_id res chain seq x y z
N MET A 1 48.42 17.99 66.80
CA MET A 1 49.61 17.59 67.56
C MET A 1 49.93 18.75 68.48
N ILE A 2 49.64 18.63 69.78
CA ILE A 2 49.89 19.70 70.76
C ILE A 2 51.31 19.48 71.26
N LEU A 3 52.24 20.35 70.86
CA LEU A 3 53.56 20.41 71.49
C LEU A 3 53.37 21.17 72.80
N ASN A 4 53.47 20.47 73.93
CA ASN A 4 53.52 21.10 75.25
C ASN A 4 54.83 21.90 75.38
N GLU A 5 54.80 22.94 76.20
CA GLU A 5 55.97 23.75 76.56
C GLU A 5 57.07 22.86 77.15
N GLU A 6 58.05 22.49 76.33
CA GLU A 6 59.29 21.89 76.81
C GLU A 6 60.34 22.99 76.95
N SER A 7 60.64 23.35 78.20
CA SER A 7 61.81 24.16 78.52
C SER A 7 63.06 23.28 78.42
N ILE A 8 64.01 23.67 77.57
CA ILE A 8 65.31 22.99 77.49
C ILE A 8 66.19 23.59 78.60
N ASN A 9 66.27 22.90 79.74
CA ASN A 9 67.20 23.28 80.80
C ASN A 9 68.58 22.67 80.53
N VAL A 10 69.50 23.48 79.99
CA VAL A 10 70.87 23.05 79.66
C VAL A 10 71.70 22.77 80.92
N SER A 11 71.27 23.26 82.10
CA SER A 11 72.01 23.07 83.36
C SER A 11 71.96 21.64 83.93
N SER A 12 71.08 20.78 83.43
CA SER A 12 70.96 19.39 83.88
C SER A 12 71.96 18.42 83.23
N TYR A 13 72.69 18.85 82.20
CA TYR A 13 73.65 18.01 81.48
C TYR A 13 75.08 18.27 81.97
N THR A 14 75.77 17.23 82.44
CA THR A 14 77.20 17.27 82.77
C THR A 14 78.04 17.28 81.50
N LEU A 15 78.21 18.46 80.91
CA LEU A 15 79.03 18.70 79.72
C LEU A 15 80.43 19.17 80.10
N GLN A 16 81.44 18.83 79.29
CA GLN A 16 82.78 19.38 79.50
C GLN A 16 82.78 20.90 79.21
N PRO A 17 83.67 21.69 79.85
CA PRO A 17 83.66 23.15 79.72
C PRO A 17 83.68 23.67 78.27
N ALA A 18 84.43 23.00 77.38
CA ALA A 18 84.50 23.37 75.97
C ALA A 18 83.20 23.10 75.19
N GLU A 19 82.49 22.02 75.51
CA GLU A 19 81.21 21.66 74.90
C GLU A 19 80.10 22.61 75.35
N ARG A 20 80.13 23.03 76.63
CA ARG A 20 79.20 24.02 77.17
C ARG A 20 79.31 25.36 76.45
N THR A 21 80.53 25.86 76.26
CA THR A 21 80.75 27.12 75.53
C THR A 21 80.30 27.01 74.07
N TYR A 22 80.54 25.88 73.41
CA TYR A 22 80.09 25.67 72.03
C TYR A 22 78.56 25.63 71.91
N ILE A 23 77.87 24.93 72.84
CA ILE A 23 76.40 24.85 72.87
C ILE A 23 75.77 26.20 73.20
N GLU A 24 76.31 26.97 74.15
CA GLU A 24 75.80 28.31 74.46
C GLU A 24 75.95 29.27 73.27
N LEU A 25 77.05 29.18 72.51
CA LEU A 25 77.30 29.99 71.31
C LEU A 25 76.41 29.56 70.14
N LEU A 26 76.08 28.27 70.04
CA LEU A 26 75.13 27.74 69.07
C LEU A 26 73.70 28.17 69.39
N LEU A 27 73.31 28.12 70.67
CA LEU A 27 71.99 28.55 71.14
C LEU A 27 71.81 30.06 70.98
N ASP A 28 72.83 30.88 71.28
CA ASP A 28 72.76 32.34 71.06
C ASP A 28 72.64 32.67 69.56
N LYS A 29 73.38 31.96 68.70
CA LYS A 29 73.23 32.08 67.24
C LYS A 29 71.88 31.59 66.73
N LEU A 30 71.35 30.47 67.23
CA LEU A 30 70.03 29.96 66.84
C LEU A 30 68.90 30.90 67.28
N CYS A 31 69.03 31.50 68.47
CA CYS A 31 68.10 32.49 69.00
C CYS A 31 68.10 33.77 68.14
N ARG A 32 69.29 34.22 67.66
CA ARG A 32 69.42 35.37 66.76
C ARG A 32 69.01 35.09 65.31
N ILE A 33 69.19 33.87 64.81
CA ILE A 33 69.01 33.54 63.38
C ILE A 33 67.59 33.00 63.09
N HIS A 34 66.88 32.41 64.06
CA HIS A 34 65.60 31.73 63.81
C HIS A 34 64.50 32.05 64.84
N CYS A 35 64.14 33.33 64.99
CA CYS A 35 62.87 33.72 65.65
C CYS A 35 61.89 34.43 64.71
N LYS A 36 61.77 33.87 63.50
CA LYS A 36 60.59 34.00 62.64
C LYS A 36 60.29 32.64 62.02
N ILE A 37 60.04 31.62 62.84
CA ILE A 37 59.39 30.41 62.35
C ILE A 37 57.89 30.71 62.41
N ALA A 38 57.37 31.32 61.34
CA ALA A 38 55.94 31.51 61.14
C ALA A 38 55.31 30.20 60.64
N GLU A 39 55.53 29.08 61.34
CA GLU A 39 54.64 27.93 61.15
C GLU A 39 53.37 28.22 61.94
N TYR A 40 52.26 28.36 61.21
CA TYR A 40 50.90 28.62 61.72
C TYR A 40 50.58 30.05 62.21
N GLY A 41 51.39 31.06 61.87
CA GLY A 41 51.03 32.47 62.10
C GLY A 41 51.02 32.89 63.59
N ILE A 42 51.74 32.16 64.44
CA ILE A 42 51.95 32.54 65.84
C ILE A 42 53.34 33.18 65.94
N ASP A 43 53.37 34.50 66.12
CA ASP A 43 54.62 35.19 66.46
C ASP A 43 55.04 34.77 67.88
N ARG A 44 56.18 34.10 67.99
CA ARG A 44 56.81 33.79 69.28
C ARG A 44 58.07 34.61 69.43
N GLU A 45 58.20 35.27 70.58
CA GLU A 45 59.44 35.93 70.97
C GLU A 45 60.25 34.99 71.82
N CYS A 46 61.52 34.83 71.49
CA CYS A 46 62.44 34.09 72.32
C CYS A 46 63.18 35.08 73.21
N LYS A 47 62.96 34.97 74.52
CA LYS A 47 63.54 35.86 75.51
C LYS A 47 64.49 35.08 76.39
N LYS A 48 65.76 35.51 76.43
CA LYS A 48 66.74 35.00 77.38
C LYS A 48 66.58 35.73 78.70
N GLU A 49 66.20 35.01 79.74
CA GLU A 49 66.07 35.53 81.09
C GLU A 49 67.46 35.72 81.73
N ALA A 50 67.53 36.55 82.78
CA ALA A 50 68.81 36.93 83.41
C ALA A 50 69.59 35.74 84.01
N ASN A 51 68.90 34.64 84.32
CA ASN A 51 69.49 33.40 84.80
C ASN A 51 70.12 32.53 83.69
N GLY A 52 70.01 32.95 82.42
CA GLY A 52 70.52 32.23 81.26
C GLY A 52 69.49 31.33 80.58
N ASP A 53 68.30 31.14 81.18
CA ASP A 53 67.24 30.33 80.58
C ASP A 53 66.63 31.04 79.38
N ILE A 54 66.27 30.25 78.37
CA ILE A 54 65.61 30.74 77.16
C ILE A 54 64.13 30.36 77.24
N THR A 55 63.25 31.35 77.28
CA THR A 55 61.80 31.14 77.26
C THR A 55 61.22 31.60 75.92
N LEU A 56 60.37 30.77 75.31
CA LEU A 56 59.53 31.21 74.20
C LEU A 56 58.26 31.80 74.77
N LYS A 57 58.11 33.12 74.70
CA LYS A 57 56.88 33.81 75.08
C LYS A 57 56.04 34.03 73.83
N GLY A 58 54.83 33.48 73.81
CA GLY A 58 53.86 33.76 72.75
C GLY A 58 53.53 35.25 72.74
N LEU A 59 53.88 35.97 71.67
CA LEU A 59 53.53 37.38 71.51
C LEU A 59 52.09 37.48 71.03
N SER A 60 51.23 37.94 71.93
CA SER A 60 49.83 38.32 71.68
C SER A 60 48.87 37.17 71.33
N MET A 61 47.62 37.36 71.76
CA MET A 61 46.49 36.52 71.34
C MET A 61 46.41 36.56 69.82
N ALA A 62 46.84 35.49 69.15
CA ALA A 62 46.87 35.44 67.70
C ALA A 62 45.46 35.73 67.17
N ASN A 63 45.33 36.82 66.41
CA ASN A 63 44.12 37.15 65.70
C ASN A 63 43.99 36.25 64.47
N CYS A 64 42.77 35.92 64.07
CA CYS A 64 42.54 35.19 62.83
C CYS A 64 42.52 36.16 61.65
N GLN A 65 43.07 35.80 60.49
CA GLN A 65 42.94 36.62 59.28
C GLN A 65 41.84 36.10 58.38
N ASP A 66 40.83 36.89 58.02
CA ASP A 66 39.82 36.46 57.05
C ASP A 66 40.37 36.30 55.62
N TYR A 67 39.56 35.85 54.66
CA TYR A 67 40.03 35.66 53.26
C TYR A 67 40.53 36.96 52.59
N ASN A 68 40.16 38.14 53.11
CA ASN A 68 40.66 39.44 52.64
C ASN A 68 41.92 39.89 53.40
N GLY A 69 42.46 39.06 54.30
CA GLY A 69 43.58 39.40 55.16
C GLY A 69 43.22 40.33 56.32
N LEU A 70 41.93 40.57 56.60
CA LEU A 70 41.54 41.42 57.73
C LEU A 70 41.68 40.64 59.03
N SER A 71 42.43 41.21 59.97
CA SER A 71 42.62 40.66 61.31
C SER A 71 41.31 40.70 62.13
N ARG A 72 40.94 39.56 62.70
CA ARG A 72 39.72 39.29 63.46
C ARG A 72 40.10 38.91 64.89
N ASN A 73 39.56 39.65 65.86
CA ASN A 73 39.84 39.40 67.28
C ASN A 73 39.38 38.00 67.70
N GLN A 74 40.04 37.43 68.71
CA GLN A 74 39.59 36.18 69.34
C GLN A 74 38.11 36.29 69.77
N GLY A 75 37.34 35.24 69.54
CA GLY A 75 35.90 35.18 69.81
C GLY A 75 35.01 35.85 68.76
N SER A 76 35.57 36.63 67.84
CA SER A 76 34.77 37.22 66.76
C SER A 76 34.27 36.17 65.77
N GLU A 77 33.11 36.45 65.17
CA GLU A 77 32.50 35.62 64.14
C GLU A 77 32.33 36.41 62.85
N TRP A 78 32.55 35.76 61.72
CA TRP A 78 32.36 36.36 60.41
C TRP A 78 31.96 35.32 59.37
N ARG A 79 31.49 35.80 58.22
CA ARG A 79 31.05 34.97 57.10
C ARG A 79 32.08 35.02 55.98
N GLU A 80 32.44 33.87 55.45
CA GLU A 80 33.18 33.75 54.18
C GLU A 80 32.39 32.80 53.26
N GLY A 81 31.74 33.37 52.23
CA GLY A 81 30.85 32.63 51.34
C GLY A 81 29.66 31.98 52.07
N SER A 82 29.53 30.66 51.94
CA SER A 82 28.47 29.86 52.57
C SER A 82 28.83 29.32 53.95
N PHE A 83 29.90 29.81 54.58
CA PHE A 83 30.37 29.33 55.88
C PHE A 83 30.50 30.48 56.88
N GLN A 84 30.19 30.19 58.14
CA GLN A 84 30.44 31.09 59.26
C GLN A 84 31.59 30.53 60.10
N PHE A 85 32.53 31.40 60.42
CA PHE A 85 33.74 31.09 61.18
C PHE A 85 33.70 31.81 62.52
N ARG A 86 34.40 31.22 63.50
CA ARG A 86 34.74 31.84 64.78
C ARG A 86 36.25 31.79 64.96
N CYS A 87 36.85 32.89 65.43
CA CYS A 87 38.25 32.90 65.81
C CYS A 87 38.42 32.28 67.21
N ASN A 88 39.11 31.15 67.28
CA ASN A 88 39.39 30.49 68.56
C ASN A 88 40.70 30.98 69.17
N GLU A 89 40.97 30.52 70.39
CA GLU A 89 42.28 30.64 71.03
C GLU A 89 43.40 30.14 70.10
N GLY A 90 44.49 30.92 70.04
CA GLY A 90 45.65 30.62 69.19
C GLY A 90 45.48 31.01 67.72
N GLY A 91 44.52 31.86 67.36
CA GLY A 91 44.38 32.39 65.99
C GLY A 91 43.86 31.39 64.97
N MET A 92 43.33 30.27 65.42
CA MET A 92 42.78 29.23 64.55
C MET A 92 41.33 29.55 64.16
N LYS A 93 41.06 29.56 62.85
CA LYS A 93 39.69 29.63 62.32
C LYS A 93 38.96 28.32 62.58
N LYS A 94 37.79 28.38 63.23
CA LYS A 94 36.88 27.25 63.37
C LYS A 94 35.59 27.51 62.61
N ILE A 95 35.22 26.60 61.69
CA ILE A 95 33.89 26.63 61.06
C ILE A 95 32.85 26.28 62.12
N ILE A 96 31.92 27.21 62.39
CA ILE A 96 30.82 27.00 63.34
C ILE A 96 29.54 26.55 62.65
N GLY A 97 29.39 26.82 61.36
CA GLY A 97 28.26 26.35 60.57
C GLY A 97 28.26 26.82 59.14
N CYS A 98 27.24 26.39 58.41
CA CYS A 98 26.97 26.81 57.04
C CYS A 98 25.88 27.88 57.05
N VAL A 99 26.01 28.88 56.19
CA VAL A 99 25.03 29.95 56.06
C VAL A 99 24.28 29.82 54.74
N THR A 100 22.95 29.85 54.84
CA THR A 100 22.03 29.70 53.72
C THR A 100 21.95 31.00 52.92
N SER A 101 21.36 30.96 51.73
CA SER A 101 21.11 32.17 50.93
C SER A 101 20.19 33.18 51.63
N SER A 102 19.33 32.72 52.55
CA SER A 102 18.51 33.57 53.42
C SER A 102 19.28 34.16 54.62
N GLY A 103 20.57 33.85 54.76
CA GLY A 103 21.41 34.32 55.86
C GLY A 103 21.27 33.52 57.16
N MET A 104 20.55 32.40 57.14
CA MET A 104 20.33 31.56 58.31
C MET A 104 21.53 30.64 58.56
N LEU A 105 22.03 30.60 59.80
CA LEU A 105 23.11 29.71 60.21
C LEU A 105 22.57 28.30 60.52
N ILE A 106 23.21 27.28 59.94
CA ILE A 106 23.05 25.86 60.23
C ILE A 106 24.34 25.39 60.91
N PRO A 107 24.35 25.05 62.20
CA PRO A 107 25.57 24.62 62.87
C PRO A 107 26.13 23.34 62.22
N VAL A 108 27.45 23.14 62.30
CA VAL A 108 28.09 21.93 61.76
C VAL A 108 27.49 20.68 62.41
N GLY A 109 27.03 19.72 61.61
CA GLY A 109 26.29 18.52 62.04
C GLY A 109 24.77 18.74 62.13
N GLY A 110 24.30 19.98 62.01
CA GLY A 110 22.88 20.32 62.01
C GLY A 110 22.19 20.04 60.67
N VAL A 111 20.91 19.65 60.75
CA VAL A 111 19.98 19.59 59.63
C VAL A 111 18.88 20.62 59.88
N LYS A 112 18.59 21.48 58.90
CA LYS A 112 17.50 22.45 59.02
C LYS A 112 16.65 22.47 57.74
N LEU A 113 15.34 22.32 57.92
CA LEU A 113 14.38 22.48 56.84
C LEU A 113 14.25 23.97 56.51
N ILE A 114 14.54 24.34 55.27
CA ILE A 114 14.34 25.72 54.80
C ILE A 114 13.15 25.72 53.86
N LEU A 115 12.04 26.26 54.35
CA LEU A 115 10.87 26.54 53.54
C LEU A 115 11.16 27.76 52.66
N PHE A 116 11.80 27.54 51.51
CA PHE A 116 11.64 28.47 50.39
C PHE A 116 10.19 28.40 49.93
N LYS A 117 9.60 29.55 49.58
CA LYS A 117 8.16 29.74 49.32
C LYS A 117 7.50 28.73 48.34
N GLU A 118 8.27 27.89 47.66
CA GLU A 118 7.73 26.94 46.68
C GLU A 118 8.18 25.47 46.85
N ASN A 119 9.28 25.12 47.53
CA ASN A 119 9.83 23.74 47.40
C ASN A 119 10.55 23.14 48.63
N GLY A 120 10.37 23.68 49.84
CA GLY A 120 10.82 23.07 51.11
C GLY A 120 12.07 22.18 51.02
N VAL A 121 13.25 22.79 50.84
CA VAL A 121 14.50 22.03 50.69
C VAL A 121 15.12 21.83 52.06
N ASP A 122 15.42 20.58 52.41
CA ASP A 122 16.25 20.29 53.57
C ASP A 122 17.70 20.61 53.25
N ILE A 123 18.35 21.39 54.10
CA ILE A 123 19.78 21.68 53.96
C ILE A 123 20.49 21.12 55.18
N GLN A 124 21.57 20.37 54.94
CA GLN A 124 22.43 19.80 55.97
C GLN A 124 23.83 20.39 55.85
N CYS A 125 24.40 20.80 56.98
CA CYS A 125 25.79 21.20 57.09
C CYS A 125 26.58 20.01 57.66
N GLU A 126 27.23 19.23 56.80
CA GLU A 126 27.90 17.99 57.19
C GLU A 126 29.42 18.21 57.30
N ARG A 127 30.06 17.63 58.33
CA ARG A 127 31.52 17.55 58.40
C ARG A 127 31.94 16.16 57.95
N GLU A 128 32.72 16.11 56.88
CA GLU A 128 33.31 14.89 56.35
C GLU A 128 34.44 14.37 57.27
N ALA A 129 34.80 13.09 57.11
CA ALA A 129 35.83 12.44 57.93
C ALA A 129 37.23 13.10 57.82
N ASN A 130 37.48 13.81 56.71
CA ASN A 130 38.68 14.60 56.46
C ASN A 130 38.67 15.99 57.13
N GLY A 131 37.60 16.35 57.85
CA GLY A 131 37.42 17.65 58.51
C GLY A 131 36.81 18.75 57.63
N PHE A 132 36.61 18.52 56.33
CA PHE A 132 35.95 19.47 55.45
C PHE A 132 34.45 19.57 55.77
N VAL A 133 33.92 20.78 55.74
CA VAL A 133 32.48 21.03 55.97
C VAL A 133 31.82 21.30 54.62
N THR A 134 30.77 20.56 54.30
CA THR A 134 30.01 20.72 53.06
C THR A 134 28.56 21.06 53.33
N LEU A 135 28.01 21.94 52.49
CA LEU A 135 26.59 22.27 52.49
C LEU A 135 25.86 21.34 51.52
N ARG A 136 25.19 20.30 52.03
CA ARG A 136 24.43 19.35 51.20
C ARG A 136 22.96 19.75 51.16
N LYS A 137 22.43 19.88 49.93
CA LYS A 137 20.98 19.96 49.70
C LYS A 137 20.42 18.55 49.77
N LEU A 138 19.64 18.27 50.81
CA LEU A 138 18.84 17.06 50.91
C LEU A 138 17.54 17.32 50.15
N PHE A 139 17.47 16.81 48.93
CA PHE A 139 16.22 16.77 48.19
C PHE A 139 15.29 15.74 48.86
N LYS A 140 14.46 16.17 49.81
CA LYS A 140 13.20 15.48 50.13
C LYS A 140 12.17 15.74 49.02
N GLY A 141 12.61 15.67 47.77
CA GLY A 141 11.71 15.78 46.64
C GLY A 141 10.81 14.56 46.67
N SER A 142 9.54 14.76 46.99
CA SER A 142 8.53 13.77 46.68
C SER A 142 8.12 13.95 45.22
N CYS A 143 7.84 12.84 44.57
CA CYS A 143 7.25 12.87 43.24
C CYS A 143 5.74 12.78 43.38
N GLN A 144 4.98 13.45 42.52
CA GLN A 144 3.54 13.23 42.46
C GLN A 144 3.22 12.20 41.37
N ASP A 145 2.35 11.24 41.70
CA ASP A 145 1.76 10.36 40.69
C ASP A 145 0.62 11.06 39.94
N TYR A 146 0.07 10.45 38.89
CA TYR A 146 -1.04 11.04 38.11
C TYR A 146 -2.31 11.34 38.95
N ALA A 147 -2.46 10.68 40.11
CA ALA A 147 -3.56 10.89 41.05
C ALA A 147 -3.23 11.98 42.09
N GLY A 148 -2.10 12.67 41.96
CA GLY A 148 -1.64 13.71 42.89
C GLY A 148 -1.08 13.17 44.20
N ARG A 149 -0.86 11.85 44.34
CA ARG A 149 -0.32 11.27 45.58
C ARG A 149 1.19 11.49 45.64
N SER A 150 1.66 11.97 46.78
CA SER A 150 3.08 12.16 47.08
C SER A 150 3.79 10.81 47.26
N ARG A 151 4.87 10.61 46.51
CA ARG A 151 5.71 9.41 46.47
C ARG A 151 7.08 9.75 47.05
N THR A 152 7.55 8.96 48.00
CA THR A 152 8.84 9.19 48.65
C THR A 152 10.00 8.90 47.70
N GLN A 153 11.15 9.52 47.97
CA GLN A 153 12.40 9.27 47.26
C GLN A 153 12.70 7.76 47.20
N GLY A 154 13.01 7.25 46.01
CA GLY A 154 13.30 5.83 45.75
C GLY A 154 12.08 4.93 45.61
N SER A 155 10.87 5.41 45.92
CA SER A 155 9.66 4.60 45.70
C SER A 155 9.40 4.35 44.22
N GLU A 156 8.79 3.21 43.93
CA GLU A 156 8.39 2.80 42.59
C GLU A 156 6.89 2.59 42.53
N TRP A 157 6.27 2.98 41.41
CA TRP A 157 4.83 2.78 41.19
C TRP A 157 4.52 2.64 39.71
N LEU A 158 3.29 2.22 39.41
CA LEU A 158 2.79 2.06 38.06
C LEU A 158 1.82 3.17 37.72
N GLU A 159 1.92 3.66 36.49
CA GLU A 159 0.89 4.51 35.87
C GLU A 159 0.64 4.01 34.44
N GLY A 160 -0.55 3.41 34.24
CA GLY A 160 -0.84 2.69 33.01
C GLY A 160 0.14 1.51 32.81
N SER A 161 0.80 1.48 31.65
CA SER A 161 1.81 0.48 31.28
C SER A 161 3.24 0.88 31.63
N THR A 162 3.47 2.00 32.33
CA THR A 162 4.82 2.49 32.65
C THR A 162 5.11 2.39 34.14
N LYS A 163 6.31 1.90 34.47
CA LYS A 163 6.84 1.87 35.82
C LYS A 163 7.71 3.10 36.05
N PHE A 164 7.42 3.85 37.11
CA PHE A 164 8.15 5.05 37.51
C PHE A 164 8.91 4.81 38.81
N ARG A 165 10.00 5.56 39.00
CA ARG A 165 10.76 5.69 40.24
C ARG A 165 10.96 7.17 40.57
N CYS A 166 10.83 7.53 41.85
CA CYS A 166 11.14 8.89 42.29
C CYS A 166 12.64 9.05 42.54
N VAL A 167 13.31 9.93 41.78
CA VAL A 167 14.74 10.19 41.92
C VAL A 167 14.98 11.70 42.08
N GLN A 168 15.36 12.10 43.28
CA GLN A 168 15.61 13.48 43.71
C GLN A 168 14.40 14.40 43.48
N GLY A 169 13.19 13.89 43.72
CA GLY A 169 11.94 14.61 43.41
C GLY A 169 11.55 14.62 41.94
N VAL A 170 12.35 14.01 41.06
CA VAL A 170 12.03 13.87 39.64
C VAL A 170 11.45 12.49 39.38
N LYS A 171 10.22 12.48 38.84
CA LYS A 171 9.57 11.26 38.38
C LYS A 171 10.29 10.73 37.14
N THR A 172 10.95 9.59 37.28
CA THR A 172 11.76 8.97 36.21
C THR A 172 11.11 7.67 35.77
N ALA A 173 10.84 7.50 34.48
CA ALA A 173 10.39 6.22 33.95
C ALA A 173 11.56 5.21 34.03
N VAL A 174 11.30 4.01 34.54
CA VAL A 174 12.32 2.96 34.71
C VAL A 174 12.00 1.68 33.92
N GLY A 175 10.81 1.59 33.35
CA GLY A 175 10.44 0.47 32.50
C GLY A 175 8.97 0.44 32.12
N CYS A 176 8.59 -0.63 31.44
CA CYS A 176 7.25 -0.93 30.97
C CYS A 176 6.69 -2.14 31.71
N VAL A 177 5.37 -2.27 31.75
CA VAL A 177 4.66 -3.44 32.27
C VAL A 177 3.84 -4.06 31.14
N ALA A 178 4.25 -5.24 30.70
CA ALA A 178 3.52 -6.05 29.73
C ALA A 178 2.55 -7.00 30.45
N ALA A 179 1.40 -7.30 29.86
CA ALA A 179 0.48 -8.30 30.41
C ALA A 179 1.15 -9.68 30.50
N PRO A 180 1.04 -10.43 31.61
CA PRO A 180 0.09 -10.24 32.72
C PRO A 180 0.63 -9.46 33.94
N GLY A 181 1.60 -8.56 33.76
CA GLY A 181 2.27 -7.83 34.85
C GLY A 181 3.80 -7.95 34.81
N THR A 182 4.37 -8.46 33.71
CA THR A 182 5.81 -8.62 33.55
C THR A 182 6.47 -7.27 33.35
N ILE A 183 7.38 -6.92 34.25
CA ILE A 183 8.18 -5.69 34.16
C ILE A 183 9.32 -5.90 33.16
N ILE A 184 9.50 -4.93 32.27
CA ILE A 184 10.56 -4.83 31.27
C ILE A 184 11.30 -3.52 31.55
N GLU A 185 12.57 -3.59 31.91
CA GLU A 185 13.37 -2.40 32.19
C GLU A 185 13.53 -1.53 30.93
N ALA A 186 13.67 -0.22 31.14
CA ALA A 186 13.96 0.75 30.10
C ALA A 186 15.17 0.29 29.23
N GLY A 187 14.98 0.25 27.92
CA GLY A 187 15.98 -0.18 26.93
C GLY A 187 16.20 -1.69 26.85
N LYS A 188 15.38 -2.51 27.51
CA LYS A 188 15.46 -3.98 27.42
C LYS A 188 14.36 -4.55 26.54
N VAL A 189 14.68 -5.71 25.94
CA VAL A 189 13.74 -6.58 25.23
C VAL A 189 13.49 -7.81 26.09
N LYS A 190 12.23 -8.21 26.26
CA LYS A 190 11.87 -9.42 26.99
C LYS A 190 10.79 -10.20 26.23
N SER A 191 10.93 -11.53 26.18
CA SER A 191 9.90 -12.38 25.58
C SER A 191 8.77 -12.62 26.58
N VAL A 192 7.54 -12.26 26.21
CA VAL A 192 6.32 -12.39 27.00
C VAL A 192 5.23 -12.96 26.10
N ASN A 193 4.68 -14.12 26.44
CA ASN A 193 3.61 -14.80 25.70
C ASN A 193 3.89 -14.97 24.19
N GLY A 194 5.14 -15.29 23.82
CA GLY A 194 5.53 -15.47 22.42
C GLY A 194 5.75 -14.18 21.63
N TYR A 195 5.78 -13.02 22.29
CA TYR A 195 6.19 -11.76 21.70
C TYR A 195 7.46 -11.24 22.37
N GLU A 196 8.39 -10.73 21.59
CA GLU A 196 9.47 -9.88 22.07
C GLU A 196 8.94 -8.47 22.25
N ILE A 197 8.94 -8.00 23.49
CA ILE A 197 8.48 -6.66 23.84
C ILE A 197 9.70 -5.84 24.23
N GLU A 198 9.95 -4.78 23.48
CA GLU A 198 10.99 -3.78 23.74
C GLU A 198 10.38 -2.57 24.44
N CYS A 199 10.98 -2.15 25.55
CA CYS A 199 10.58 -0.95 26.27
C CYS A 199 11.53 0.22 25.95
N ASN A 200 11.10 1.16 25.13
CA ASN A 200 11.91 2.31 24.69
C ASN A 200 11.50 3.58 25.44
N LEU A 201 12.49 4.28 26.01
CA LEU A 201 12.29 5.61 26.60
C LEU A 201 12.89 6.66 25.67
N ASP A 202 12.10 7.67 25.34
CA ASP A 202 12.62 8.83 24.63
C ASP A 202 13.33 9.81 25.57
N LYS A 203 13.97 10.84 24.99
CA LYS A 203 14.70 11.86 25.76
C LYS A 203 13.81 12.68 26.70
N ASN A 204 12.50 12.66 26.50
CA ASN A 204 11.51 13.36 27.33
C ASN A 204 10.96 12.45 28.45
N GLY A 205 11.44 11.20 28.54
CA GLY A 205 10.94 10.21 29.49
C GLY A 205 9.60 9.59 29.09
N HIS A 206 9.13 9.84 27.87
CA HIS A 206 7.95 9.16 27.33
C HIS A 206 8.34 7.73 26.96
N THR A 207 7.51 6.80 27.42
CA THR A 207 7.77 5.36 27.27
C THR A 207 6.93 4.80 26.14
N THR A 208 7.56 4.05 25.24
CA THR A 208 6.91 3.35 24.13
C THR A 208 7.22 1.87 24.20
N MET A 209 6.21 1.03 23.98
CA MET A 209 6.40 -0.42 23.85
C MET A 209 6.36 -0.78 22.37
N LYS A 210 7.37 -1.52 21.91
CA LYS A 210 7.37 -2.13 20.58
C LYS A 210 7.23 -3.63 20.75
N THR A 211 6.17 -4.18 20.16
CA THR A 211 5.90 -5.63 20.19
C THR A 211 6.30 -6.21 18.84
N THR A 212 7.19 -7.19 18.86
CA THR A 212 7.52 -8.02 17.70
C THR A 212 7.17 -9.47 18.03
N PRO A 213 6.61 -10.26 17.09
CA PRO A 213 6.46 -11.69 17.30
C PRO A 213 7.82 -12.29 17.68
N SER A 214 7.90 -13.02 18.80
CA SER A 214 9.17 -13.64 19.17
C SER A 214 9.45 -14.73 18.15
N SER A 215 10.62 -14.65 17.52
CA SER A 215 11.09 -15.62 16.53
C SER A 215 11.17 -17.06 17.07
N SER A 216 11.08 -17.22 18.39
CA SER A 216 11.15 -18.51 19.09
C SER A 216 9.83 -19.30 19.08
N ASN A 217 8.66 -18.66 18.91
CA ASN A 217 7.34 -19.31 19.06
C ASN A 217 6.45 -19.32 17.81
N LEU A 218 6.92 -18.78 16.68
CA LEU A 218 6.22 -18.95 15.41
C LEU A 218 6.33 -20.41 14.98
N ALA A 219 5.24 -21.01 14.49
CA ALA A 219 5.29 -22.34 13.90
C ALA A 219 6.43 -22.39 12.86
N LYS A 220 7.36 -23.33 13.06
CA LYS A 220 8.53 -23.50 12.21
C LYS A 220 8.22 -24.56 11.18
N CYS A 221 7.98 -24.16 9.95
CA CYS A 221 7.98 -25.10 8.84
C CYS A 221 9.43 -25.28 8.36
N VAL A 222 9.78 -26.48 7.92
CA VAL A 222 11.07 -26.74 7.30
C VAL A 222 10.82 -26.98 5.81
N ASP A 223 11.49 -26.23 4.95
CA ASP A 223 11.40 -26.46 3.50
C ASP A 223 12.21 -27.70 3.07
N PHE A 224 12.10 -28.09 1.79
CA PHE A 224 12.80 -29.27 1.27
C PHE A 224 14.33 -29.14 1.28
N ASP A 225 14.86 -27.93 1.41
CA ASP A 225 16.30 -27.68 1.55
C ASP A 225 16.75 -27.69 3.02
N GLY A 226 15.84 -27.99 3.96
CA GLY A 226 16.12 -27.97 5.39
C GLY A 226 16.12 -26.58 6.03
N ARG A 227 15.67 -25.53 5.32
CA ARG A 227 15.65 -24.16 5.85
C ARG A 227 14.36 -23.92 6.64
N ILE A 228 14.51 -23.24 7.77
CA ILE A 228 13.38 -22.89 8.64
C ILE A 228 12.62 -21.71 8.03
N LYS A 229 11.30 -21.86 7.94
CA LYS A 229 10.31 -20.85 7.53
C LYS A 229 9.39 -20.56 8.69
N PHE A 230 9.02 -19.30 8.83
CA PHE A 230 8.12 -18.85 9.89
C PHE A 230 6.67 -18.85 9.39
N GLU A 231 5.73 -18.98 10.31
CA GLU A 231 4.30 -18.80 10.05
C GLU A 231 4.02 -17.57 9.16
N GLY A 232 3.12 -17.74 8.18
CA GLY A 232 2.77 -16.73 7.19
C GLY A 232 3.76 -16.61 6.03
N SER A 233 4.92 -17.26 6.08
CA SER A 233 5.87 -17.28 4.96
C SER A 233 5.28 -18.08 3.80
N GLU A 234 5.42 -17.56 2.59
CA GLU A 234 5.10 -18.25 1.33
C GLU A 234 6.36 -18.42 0.49
N TRP A 235 6.53 -19.58 -0.15
CA TRP A 235 7.68 -19.84 -1.00
C TRP A 235 7.37 -20.87 -2.08
N THR A 236 8.21 -20.90 -3.11
CA THR A 236 8.10 -21.86 -4.21
C THR A 236 9.29 -22.82 -4.14
N SER A 237 9.01 -24.12 -4.24
CA SER A 237 10.04 -25.15 -4.44
C SER A 237 9.64 -26.01 -5.64
N GLY A 238 10.41 -25.89 -6.73
CA GLY A 238 10.08 -26.50 -8.01
C GLY A 238 8.73 -26.01 -8.58
N LEU A 239 7.83 -26.95 -8.87
CA LEU A 239 6.49 -26.70 -9.41
C LEU A 239 5.44 -26.38 -8.33
N PHE A 240 5.84 -26.31 -7.06
CA PHE A 240 4.91 -26.25 -5.94
C PHE A 240 5.11 -24.96 -5.14
N HIS A 241 3.99 -24.39 -4.70
CA HIS A 241 3.95 -23.19 -3.88
C HIS A 241 3.40 -23.53 -2.51
N PHE A 242 4.16 -23.22 -1.47
CA PHE A 242 3.91 -23.57 -0.08
C PHE A 242 3.66 -22.34 0.77
N ARG A 243 2.90 -22.52 1.84
CA ARG A 243 2.69 -21.54 2.91
C ARG A 243 2.90 -22.23 4.24
N CYS A 244 3.60 -21.57 5.16
CA CYS A 244 3.68 -22.03 6.54
C CYS A 244 2.50 -21.49 7.34
N ASP A 245 1.72 -22.37 7.94
CA ASP A 245 0.53 -22.07 8.72
C ASP A 245 0.74 -22.47 10.19
N ALA A 246 0.18 -21.71 11.13
CA ALA A 246 0.35 -21.97 12.56
C ALA A 246 -0.23 -23.34 12.98
N VAL A 247 -1.34 -23.72 12.36
CA VAL A 247 -2.15 -24.86 12.81
C VAL A 247 -1.75 -26.12 12.06
N ASP A 248 -1.74 -26.04 10.73
CA ASP A 248 -1.53 -27.19 9.86
C ASP A 248 -0.05 -27.36 9.43
N GLY A 249 0.83 -26.45 9.86
CA GLY A 249 2.25 -26.47 9.50
C GLY A 249 2.47 -26.17 8.02
N LEU A 250 3.14 -27.07 7.30
CA LEU A 250 3.47 -26.87 5.88
C LEU A 250 2.24 -27.14 4.99
N ILE A 251 1.58 -26.07 4.53
CA ILE A 251 0.44 -26.16 3.61
C ILE A 251 0.92 -25.97 2.17
N LEU A 252 0.53 -26.88 1.27
CA LEU A 252 0.63 -26.60 -0.17
C LEU A 252 -0.48 -25.63 -0.60
N ALA A 253 -0.10 -24.39 -0.89
CA ALA A 253 -1.01 -23.34 -1.34
C ALA A 253 -1.41 -23.49 -2.83
N GLY A 254 -0.55 -24.08 -3.66
CA GLY A 254 -0.85 -24.34 -5.06
C GLY A 254 0.36 -24.78 -5.88
N CYS A 255 0.26 -24.61 -7.20
CA CYS A 255 1.30 -24.99 -8.16
C CYS A 255 1.87 -23.74 -8.84
N ASN A 256 3.08 -23.84 -9.36
CA ASN A 256 3.72 -22.82 -10.19
C ASN A 256 3.96 -23.38 -11.59
N ALA A 257 3.37 -22.76 -12.61
CA ALA A 257 3.61 -23.11 -14.01
C ALA A 257 4.16 -21.87 -14.74
N SER A 258 5.34 -21.98 -15.35
CA SER A 258 6.02 -20.88 -16.05
C SER A 258 6.12 -19.58 -15.23
N GLY A 259 6.29 -19.67 -13.90
CA GLY A 259 6.34 -18.51 -13.01
C GLY A 259 4.98 -17.96 -12.57
N THR A 260 3.88 -18.54 -13.04
CA THR A 260 2.52 -18.17 -12.64
C THR A 260 1.99 -19.07 -11.54
N PHE A 261 1.60 -18.48 -10.40
CA PHE A 261 0.97 -19.19 -9.29
C PHE A 261 -0.49 -19.58 -9.60
N ILE A 262 -0.81 -20.85 -9.41
CA ILE A 262 -2.11 -21.49 -9.62
C ILE A 262 -2.60 -22.03 -8.27
N PRO A 263 -3.58 -21.37 -7.63
CA PRO A 263 -4.12 -21.84 -6.35
C PRO A 263 -4.67 -23.26 -6.45
N ASN A 264 -4.51 -24.05 -5.39
CA ASN A 264 -5.02 -25.42 -5.34
C ASN A 264 -6.53 -25.46 -5.64
N GLY A 265 -6.95 -26.35 -6.55
CA GLY A 265 -8.33 -26.51 -7.01
C GLY A 265 -8.82 -25.47 -8.02
N LYS A 266 -8.02 -24.46 -8.40
CA LYS A 266 -8.38 -23.44 -9.40
C LYS A 266 -7.72 -23.72 -10.75
N VAL A 267 -8.44 -23.39 -11.82
CA VAL A 267 -7.93 -23.41 -13.20
C VAL A 267 -7.41 -22.02 -13.56
N LYS A 268 -6.24 -21.94 -14.17
CA LYS A 268 -5.69 -20.71 -14.78
C LYS A 268 -5.12 -21.02 -16.16
N SER A 269 -5.21 -20.05 -17.07
CA SER A 269 -4.55 -20.14 -18.37
C SER A 269 -3.10 -19.67 -18.23
N VAL A 270 -2.15 -20.55 -18.54
CA VAL A 270 -0.70 -20.27 -18.55
C VAL A 270 -0.19 -20.63 -19.94
N ASP A 271 0.39 -19.65 -20.63
CA ASP A 271 0.88 -19.82 -22.02
C ASP A 271 -0.19 -20.34 -23.01
N GLY A 272 -1.47 -20.01 -22.76
CA GLY A 272 -2.61 -20.44 -23.58
C GLY A 272 -3.15 -21.82 -23.22
N ILE A 273 -2.54 -22.52 -22.26
CA ILE A 273 -2.98 -23.82 -21.76
C ILE A 273 -3.69 -23.61 -20.43
N ASP A 274 -4.92 -24.09 -20.33
CA ASP A 274 -5.65 -24.08 -19.07
C ASP A 274 -5.10 -25.21 -18.19
N VAL A 275 -4.52 -24.84 -17.05
CA VAL A 275 -3.90 -25.75 -16.08
C VAL A 275 -4.60 -25.64 -14.74
N LYS A 276 -4.73 -26.77 -14.05
CA LYS A 276 -5.31 -26.89 -12.71
C LYS A 276 -4.31 -27.58 -11.80
N CYS A 277 -4.15 -27.03 -10.62
CA CYS A 277 -3.42 -27.69 -9.54
C CYS A 277 -4.42 -28.54 -8.76
N GLU A 278 -4.26 -29.86 -8.76
CA GLU A 278 -5.14 -30.78 -8.03
C GLU A 278 -4.35 -31.72 -7.14
N ARG A 279 -4.92 -31.99 -5.97
CA ARG A 279 -4.44 -32.97 -5.00
C ARG A 279 -5.29 -34.23 -5.14
N ASN A 280 -4.65 -35.37 -5.38
CA ASN A 280 -5.34 -36.65 -5.50
C ASN A 280 -5.67 -37.25 -4.12
N ALA A 281 -6.40 -38.36 -4.09
CA ALA A 281 -6.81 -39.04 -2.86
C ALA A 281 -5.63 -39.55 -2.00
N LYS A 282 -4.40 -39.59 -2.53
CA LYS A 282 -3.17 -39.95 -1.81
C LYS A 282 -2.37 -38.73 -1.36
N ASP A 283 -2.98 -37.55 -1.38
CA ASP A 283 -2.34 -36.27 -1.05
C ASP A 283 -1.20 -35.86 -2.00
N ILE A 284 -1.07 -36.52 -3.16
CA ILE A 284 -0.08 -36.18 -4.17
C ILE A 284 -0.66 -35.07 -5.04
N VAL A 285 0.10 -34.01 -5.23
CA VAL A 285 -0.34 -32.87 -6.04
C VAL A 285 0.23 -32.98 -7.43
N SER A 286 -0.66 -32.85 -8.41
CA SER A 286 -0.38 -32.88 -9.82
C SER A 286 -0.87 -31.60 -10.48
N LEU A 287 -0.07 -31.07 -11.39
CA LEU A 287 -0.49 -30.04 -12.33
C LEU A 287 -1.12 -30.74 -13.54
N THR A 288 -2.44 -30.64 -13.70
CA THR A 288 -3.17 -31.24 -14.82
C THR A 288 -3.59 -30.16 -15.80
N THR A 289 -3.46 -30.43 -17.10
CA THR A 289 -4.05 -29.57 -18.13
C THR A 289 -5.56 -29.83 -18.16
N VAL A 290 -6.36 -28.79 -17.89
CA VAL A 290 -7.82 -28.87 -17.82
C VAL A 290 -8.40 -28.15 -19.02
N GLY A 291 -8.64 -28.90 -20.09
CA GLY A 291 -9.29 -28.39 -21.28
C GLY A 291 -8.89 -29.20 -22.50
N ALA A 292 -9.89 -29.53 -23.33
CA ALA A 292 -9.70 -30.05 -24.67
C ALA A 292 -8.78 -29.09 -25.44
N SER A 293 -7.82 -29.69 -26.14
CA SER A 293 -6.83 -29.07 -27.01
C SER A 293 -7.39 -27.82 -27.73
N LYS A 294 -6.86 -26.63 -27.41
CA LYS A 294 -7.34 -25.35 -27.97
C LYS A 294 -6.42 -24.97 -29.12
N CYS A 295 -6.99 -24.68 -30.29
CA CYS A 295 -6.22 -24.14 -31.41
C CYS A 295 -6.20 -22.61 -31.37
N LYS A 296 -5.10 -22.05 -31.88
CA LYS A 296 -4.89 -20.62 -32.03
C LYS A 296 -5.15 -20.21 -33.48
N ASP A 297 -5.97 -19.20 -33.72
CA ASP A 297 -6.16 -18.66 -35.07
C ASP A 297 -5.01 -17.71 -35.48
N GLY A 298 -5.02 -17.24 -36.73
CA GLY A 298 -3.98 -16.36 -37.27
C GLY A 298 -3.90 -14.97 -36.61
N GLU A 299 -4.92 -14.58 -35.83
CA GLU A 299 -4.92 -13.34 -35.03
C GLU A 299 -4.53 -13.60 -33.57
N GLY A 300 -4.30 -14.87 -33.22
CA GLY A 300 -3.89 -15.28 -31.89
C GLY A 300 -5.03 -15.57 -30.91
N ARG A 301 -6.28 -15.65 -31.37
CA ARG A 301 -7.44 -15.99 -30.53
C ARG A 301 -7.54 -17.50 -30.34
N MET A 302 -7.92 -17.93 -29.14
CA MET A 302 -8.05 -19.33 -28.77
C MET A 302 -9.48 -19.83 -29.02
N HIS A 303 -9.61 -20.95 -29.72
CA HIS A 303 -10.88 -21.61 -30.02
C HIS A 303 -10.92 -22.99 -29.37
N ALA A 304 -12.10 -23.42 -28.92
CA ALA A 304 -12.28 -24.74 -28.31
C ALA A 304 -12.13 -25.85 -29.37
N GLN A 305 -11.69 -27.04 -28.95
CA GLN A 305 -11.66 -28.22 -29.83
C GLN A 305 -13.03 -28.44 -30.50
N ASP A 306 -13.01 -28.76 -31.79
CA ASP A 306 -14.20 -28.98 -32.63
C ASP A 306 -15.13 -27.77 -32.80
N SER A 307 -14.76 -26.59 -32.27
CA SER A 307 -15.50 -25.36 -32.55
C SER A 307 -15.22 -24.86 -33.96
N GLU A 308 -16.23 -24.27 -34.59
CA GLU A 308 -16.13 -23.61 -35.89
C GLU A 308 -16.40 -22.11 -35.75
N TRP A 309 -15.62 -21.28 -36.45
CA TRP A 309 -15.77 -19.84 -36.45
C TRP A 309 -15.60 -19.25 -37.85
N ARG A 310 -15.94 -17.97 -37.99
CA ARG A 310 -15.90 -17.26 -39.27
C ARG A 310 -14.89 -16.13 -39.26
N TYR A 311 -14.18 -15.97 -40.36
CA TYR A 311 -13.29 -14.85 -40.63
C TYR A 311 -13.52 -14.36 -42.06
N GLY A 312 -14.25 -13.25 -42.19
CA GLY A 312 -14.71 -12.76 -43.50
C GLY A 312 -15.56 -13.79 -44.24
N SER A 313 -15.14 -14.16 -45.46
CA SER A 313 -15.80 -15.17 -46.29
C SER A 313 -15.33 -16.61 -46.03
N PHE A 314 -14.57 -16.85 -44.97
CA PHE A 314 -14.00 -18.17 -44.66
C PHE A 314 -14.52 -18.69 -43.32
N GLN A 315 -14.77 -20.00 -43.25
CA GLN A 315 -15.17 -20.71 -42.04
C GLN A 315 -14.07 -21.70 -41.67
N PHE A 316 -13.57 -21.55 -40.45
CA PHE A 316 -12.50 -22.35 -39.87
C PHE A 316 -13.05 -23.25 -38.77
N GLY A 317 -12.31 -24.31 -38.46
CA GLY A 317 -12.63 -25.26 -37.41
C GLY A 317 -11.37 -25.66 -36.65
N CYS A 318 -11.54 -26.04 -35.40
CA CYS A 318 -10.45 -26.43 -34.52
C CYS A 318 -10.26 -27.94 -34.57
N LYS A 319 -9.19 -28.45 -35.22
CA LYS A 319 -8.90 -29.89 -35.28
C LYS A 319 -7.45 -30.16 -34.87
N ALA A 320 -7.27 -31.00 -33.85
CA ALA A 320 -5.96 -31.41 -33.34
C ALA A 320 -5.00 -30.22 -33.12
N ASP A 321 -5.42 -29.26 -32.30
CA ASP A 321 -4.68 -28.01 -31.99
C ASP A 321 -4.39 -27.07 -33.16
N THR A 322 -4.88 -27.37 -34.38
CA THR A 322 -4.68 -26.53 -35.55
C THR A 322 -6.00 -25.98 -36.08
N ALA A 323 -5.97 -24.69 -36.46
CA ALA A 323 -7.06 -24.08 -37.18
C ALA A 323 -7.06 -24.57 -38.64
N VAL A 324 -8.09 -25.31 -39.03
CA VAL A 324 -8.25 -25.85 -40.38
C VAL A 324 -9.38 -25.15 -41.12
N LEU A 325 -9.21 -24.92 -42.43
CA LEU A 325 -10.27 -24.36 -43.27
C LEU A 325 -11.36 -25.42 -43.48
N VAL A 326 -12.57 -25.15 -42.98
CA VAL A 326 -13.75 -26.02 -43.14
C VAL A 326 -14.46 -25.69 -44.45
N GLY A 327 -14.54 -24.42 -44.83
CA GLY A 327 -15.07 -24.00 -46.13
C GLY A 327 -15.17 -22.48 -46.30
N CYS A 328 -15.82 -22.06 -47.38
CA CYS A 328 -16.00 -20.67 -47.77
C CYS A 328 -17.48 -20.32 -47.81
N ILE A 329 -17.82 -19.06 -47.58
CA ILE A 329 -19.17 -18.52 -47.62
C ILE A 329 -19.24 -17.53 -48.78
N ALA A 330 -20.04 -17.86 -49.80
CA ALA A 330 -20.26 -16.97 -50.93
C ALA A 330 -20.97 -15.68 -50.50
N LYS A 331 -20.95 -14.64 -51.34
CA LYS A 331 -21.64 -13.35 -51.06
C LYS A 331 -23.14 -13.51 -50.79
N THR A 332 -23.76 -14.57 -51.30
CA THR A 332 -25.16 -14.92 -51.07
C THR A 332 -25.42 -15.59 -49.71
N GLY A 333 -24.37 -15.87 -48.93
CA GLY A 333 -24.44 -16.61 -47.66
C GLY A 333 -24.33 -18.13 -47.81
N ILE A 334 -24.25 -18.66 -49.04
CA ILE A 334 -24.18 -20.11 -49.28
C ILE A 334 -22.80 -20.65 -48.89
N PHE A 335 -22.79 -21.68 -48.05
CA PHE A 335 -21.58 -22.41 -47.64
C PHE A 335 -21.10 -23.38 -48.72
N ILE A 336 -19.79 -23.36 -48.98
CA ILE A 336 -19.04 -24.17 -49.94
C ILE A 336 -17.95 -24.92 -49.16
N PRO A 337 -18.10 -26.23 -48.93
CA PRO A 337 -17.11 -27.01 -48.19
C PRO A 337 -15.73 -26.96 -48.86
N ASN A 338 -14.67 -26.96 -48.06
CA ASN A 338 -13.29 -26.97 -48.56
C ASN A 338 -13.05 -28.16 -49.50
N GLY A 339 -12.44 -27.92 -50.67
CA GLY A 339 -12.18 -28.90 -51.71
C GLY A 339 -13.38 -29.24 -52.62
N LYS A 340 -14.59 -28.73 -52.34
CA LYS A 340 -15.80 -29.00 -53.15
C LYS A 340 -16.15 -27.81 -54.05
N VAL A 341 -16.74 -28.12 -55.21
CA VAL A 341 -17.30 -27.14 -56.15
C VAL A 341 -18.80 -27.03 -55.93
N LYS A 342 -19.35 -25.81 -55.93
CA LYS A 342 -20.78 -25.56 -55.79
C LYS A 342 -21.21 -24.38 -56.66
N SER A 343 -22.32 -24.54 -57.39
CA SER A 343 -22.90 -23.46 -58.21
C SER A 343 -23.65 -22.48 -57.32
N VAL A 344 -23.23 -21.21 -57.31
CA VAL A 344 -23.84 -20.13 -56.54
C VAL A 344 -24.12 -18.96 -57.47
N GLY A 345 -25.40 -18.65 -57.70
CA GLY A 345 -25.81 -17.55 -58.58
C GLY A 345 -25.35 -17.69 -60.03
N GLY A 346 -25.30 -18.93 -60.56
CA GLY A 346 -24.86 -19.21 -61.94
C GLY A 346 -23.34 -19.27 -62.14
N GLN A 347 -22.56 -19.13 -61.06
CA GLN A 347 -21.11 -19.30 -61.09
C GLN A 347 -20.69 -20.52 -60.30
N ASP A 348 -19.81 -21.34 -60.87
CA ASP A 348 -19.24 -22.48 -60.16
C ASP A 348 -18.07 -21.99 -59.31
N MET A 349 -18.19 -22.18 -58.00
CA MET A 349 -17.21 -21.70 -57.02
C MET A 349 -16.56 -22.89 -56.30
N LYS A 350 -15.25 -22.80 -56.04
CA LYS A 350 -14.47 -23.78 -55.28
C LYS A 350 -13.71 -23.11 -54.14
N CYS A 351 -13.87 -23.63 -52.94
CA CYS A 351 -13.08 -23.22 -51.78
C CYS A 351 -11.84 -24.11 -51.66
N GLU A 352 -10.64 -23.54 -51.59
CA GLU A 352 -9.41 -24.32 -51.40
C GLU A 352 -8.32 -23.53 -50.66
N THR A 353 -7.39 -24.27 -50.04
CA THR A 353 -6.18 -23.72 -49.42
C THR A 353 -4.99 -23.89 -50.38
N LYS A 354 -4.31 -22.81 -50.75
CA LYS A 354 -3.09 -22.88 -51.57
C LYS A 354 -1.92 -23.47 -50.78
N VAL A 355 -0.87 -23.92 -51.48
CA VAL A 355 0.36 -24.50 -50.91
C VAL A 355 1.06 -23.60 -49.87
N LYS A 356 0.80 -22.29 -49.89
CA LYS A 356 1.31 -21.30 -48.91
C LYS A 356 0.35 -21.00 -47.75
N GLY A 357 -0.69 -21.81 -47.55
CA GLY A 357 -1.69 -21.62 -46.49
C GLY A 357 -2.73 -20.53 -46.76
N HIS A 358 -2.65 -19.79 -47.88
CA HIS A 358 -3.67 -18.79 -48.22
C HIS A 358 -4.99 -19.45 -48.66
N GLN A 359 -6.08 -19.05 -48.02
CA GLN A 359 -7.43 -19.50 -48.36
C GLN A 359 -7.96 -18.69 -49.54
N ILE A 360 -8.54 -19.36 -50.52
CA ILE A 360 -9.10 -18.73 -51.71
C ILE A 360 -10.47 -19.31 -52.03
N LEU A 361 -11.36 -18.43 -52.48
CA LEU A 361 -12.62 -18.80 -53.11
C LEU A 361 -12.47 -18.53 -54.61
N ASN A 362 -12.22 -19.58 -55.38
CA ASN A 362 -12.08 -19.47 -56.84
C ASN A 362 -13.45 -19.49 -57.49
N VAL A 363 -13.66 -18.58 -58.44
CA VAL A 363 -14.75 -18.67 -59.42
C VAL A 363 -14.18 -19.38 -60.64
N LEU A 364 -14.58 -20.63 -60.87
CA LEU A 364 -13.97 -21.50 -61.89
C LEU A 364 -14.38 -21.13 -63.31
N SER A 365 -15.62 -20.65 -63.50
CA SER A 365 -16.14 -20.05 -64.72
C SER A 365 -17.60 -19.65 -64.47
N SER A 366 -18.11 -18.64 -65.17
CA SER A 366 -19.57 -18.49 -65.31
C SER A 366 -20.06 -19.76 -65.99
N SER A 367 -20.90 -20.54 -65.31
CA SER A 367 -21.59 -21.62 -65.99
C SER A 367 -22.33 -20.96 -67.15
N THR A 368 -21.96 -21.29 -68.39
CA THR A 368 -22.59 -20.74 -69.60
C THR A 368 -24.08 -21.13 -69.70
N ASP A 369 -24.59 -21.88 -68.72
CA ASP A 369 -26.00 -22.12 -68.44
C ASP A 369 -26.69 -20.98 -67.67
N VAL A 370 -26.34 -19.72 -67.94
CA VAL A 370 -27.19 -18.60 -67.52
C VAL A 370 -28.52 -18.71 -68.26
N LYS A 371 -29.54 -19.22 -67.55
CA LYS A 371 -30.87 -19.51 -68.08
C LYS A 371 -31.89 -18.55 -67.45
N CYS A 372 -32.41 -17.58 -68.20
CA CYS A 372 -33.56 -16.81 -67.75
C CYS A 372 -34.80 -17.72 -67.69
N LYS A 373 -35.71 -17.51 -66.75
CA LYS A 373 -37.02 -18.19 -66.76
C LYS A 373 -38.07 -17.22 -67.28
N ASP A 374 -38.89 -17.65 -68.23
CA ASP A 374 -40.12 -16.93 -68.58
C ASP A 374 -41.23 -17.22 -67.54
N HIS A 375 -42.40 -16.59 -67.69
CA HIS A 375 -43.51 -16.77 -66.74
C HIS A 375 -44.05 -18.20 -66.64
N THR A 376 -43.79 -19.08 -67.62
CA THR A 376 -44.16 -20.50 -67.55
C THR A 376 -43.08 -21.34 -66.85
N GLY A 377 -41.98 -20.72 -66.44
CA GLY A 377 -40.83 -21.36 -65.80
C GLY A 377 -39.86 -22.00 -66.79
N GLN A 378 -40.06 -21.83 -68.10
CA GLN A 378 -39.19 -22.39 -69.14
C GLN A 378 -37.86 -21.63 -69.17
N ARG A 379 -36.77 -22.39 -69.20
CA ARG A 379 -35.40 -21.85 -69.20
C ARG A 379 -34.99 -21.43 -70.62
N ARG A 380 -34.75 -20.13 -70.80
CA ARG A 380 -34.30 -19.46 -72.05
C ARG A 380 -32.79 -19.29 -72.04
N ARG A 381 -32.14 -19.49 -73.19
CA ARG A 381 -30.69 -19.31 -73.33
C ARG A 381 -30.32 -17.83 -73.43
N HIS A 382 -29.05 -17.53 -73.17
CA HIS A 382 -28.49 -16.21 -73.39
C HIS A 382 -28.72 -15.72 -74.84
N LEU A 383 -29.19 -14.47 -75.01
CA LEU A 383 -29.63 -13.83 -76.27
C LEU A 383 -30.87 -14.45 -76.94
N GLU A 384 -31.53 -15.40 -76.29
CA GLU A 384 -32.83 -15.87 -76.76
C GLU A 384 -33.85 -14.75 -76.56
N ASN A 385 -34.48 -14.34 -77.66
CA ASN A 385 -35.60 -13.42 -77.67
C ASN A 385 -36.89 -14.22 -77.65
N TRP A 386 -37.85 -13.83 -76.82
CA TRP A 386 -39.19 -14.41 -76.82
C TRP A 386 -40.25 -13.34 -76.67
N TYR A 387 -41.46 -13.69 -77.08
CA TYR A 387 -42.64 -12.88 -76.84
C TYR A 387 -43.44 -13.48 -75.71
N GLU A 388 -43.83 -12.61 -74.79
CA GLU A 388 -44.67 -12.97 -73.66
C GLU A 388 -45.82 -11.99 -73.59
N PHE A 389 -47.04 -12.48 -73.86
CA PHE A 389 -48.19 -11.63 -74.15
C PHE A 389 -47.88 -10.66 -75.31
N LEU A 390 -47.82 -9.35 -75.03
CA LEU A 390 -47.49 -8.29 -75.99
C LEU A 390 -46.05 -7.79 -75.85
N ALA A 391 -45.28 -8.31 -74.90
CA ALA A 391 -43.94 -7.89 -74.57
C ALA A 391 -42.88 -8.69 -75.34
N HIS A 392 -42.02 -8.01 -76.08
CA HIS A 392 -40.79 -8.58 -76.61
C HIS A 392 -39.73 -8.55 -75.50
N LYS A 393 -39.20 -9.71 -75.12
CA LYS A 393 -38.21 -9.86 -74.05
C LYS A 393 -36.96 -10.58 -74.56
N ALA A 394 -35.82 -10.32 -73.91
CA ALA A 394 -34.55 -10.99 -74.20
C ALA A 394 -33.78 -11.35 -72.93
N CYS A 395 -33.07 -12.49 -72.94
CA CYS A 395 -32.26 -12.93 -71.80
C CYS A 395 -30.83 -12.39 -71.89
N ARG A 396 -30.39 -11.59 -70.91
CA ARG A 396 -29.04 -11.01 -70.86
C ARG A 396 -28.00 -11.93 -70.23
N GLN A 397 -26.71 -11.61 -70.44
CA GLN A 397 -25.54 -12.34 -69.90
C GLN A 397 -25.56 -12.49 -68.38
N ASP A 398 -26.22 -11.57 -67.68
CA ASP A 398 -26.35 -11.56 -66.22
C ASP A 398 -27.57 -12.36 -65.70
N GLY A 399 -28.32 -13.01 -66.59
CA GLY A 399 -29.50 -13.80 -66.27
C GLY A 399 -30.77 -12.97 -66.01
N ARG A 400 -30.74 -11.66 -66.30
CA ARG A 400 -31.92 -10.80 -66.21
C ARG A 400 -32.69 -10.77 -67.53
N VAL A 401 -34.01 -10.60 -67.40
CA VAL A 401 -34.92 -10.43 -68.53
C VAL A 401 -35.00 -8.96 -68.89
N ASN A 402 -34.67 -8.64 -70.12
CA ASN A 402 -34.72 -7.28 -70.67
C ASN A 402 -35.97 -7.09 -71.53
N PHE A 403 -36.69 -5.99 -71.32
CA PHE A 403 -37.84 -5.63 -72.14
C PHE A 403 -37.37 -4.87 -73.38
N LEU A 404 -37.68 -5.38 -74.57
CA LEU A 404 -37.27 -4.82 -75.86
C LEU A 404 -38.38 -3.96 -76.51
N GLY A 405 -39.64 -4.12 -76.13
CA GLY A 405 -40.76 -3.31 -76.64
C GLY A 405 -42.12 -4.02 -76.61
N CYS A 406 -43.20 -3.27 -76.85
CA CYS A 406 -44.55 -3.82 -77.01
C CYS A 406 -44.91 -3.97 -78.50
N ARG A 407 -45.58 -5.06 -78.88
CA ARG A 407 -46.16 -5.20 -80.23
C ARG A 407 -47.48 -4.41 -80.30
N ARG A 408 -47.57 -3.39 -81.19
CA ARG A 408 -48.84 -2.70 -81.49
C ARG A 408 -49.76 -3.67 -82.25
N CYS A 409 -50.87 -4.08 -81.65
CA CYS A 409 -51.92 -4.84 -82.35
C CYS A 409 -52.75 -3.89 -83.21
N CYS A 410 -52.81 -4.14 -84.52
CA CYS A 410 -53.87 -3.63 -85.38
C CYS A 410 -55.16 -4.40 -85.03
N THR A 411 -56.22 -3.65 -84.74
CA THR A 411 -57.56 -4.12 -84.43
C THR A 411 -58.21 -4.81 -85.62
N LYS A 412 -58.68 -6.05 -85.44
CA LYS A 412 -59.87 -6.57 -86.12
C LYS A 412 -60.69 -7.41 -85.15
N GLU A 413 -61.96 -7.04 -85.05
CA GLU A 413 -63.07 -7.77 -84.46
C GLU A 413 -63.17 -9.19 -85.00
N PHE A 414 -63.46 -10.16 -84.13
CA PHE A 414 -64.20 -11.36 -84.51
C PHE A 414 -64.93 -11.95 -83.30
N ASP A 415 -66.12 -12.45 -83.61
CA ASP A 415 -67.26 -12.76 -82.77
C ASP A 415 -67.14 -13.92 -81.77
N LEU A 416 -68.08 -13.85 -80.83
CA LEU A 416 -68.51 -14.82 -79.83
C LEU A 416 -68.99 -16.16 -80.42
N ASN A 417 -68.52 -17.28 -79.86
CA ASN A 417 -69.32 -18.39 -79.29
C ASN A 417 -68.44 -19.64 -79.10
N ASP A 418 -68.31 -20.15 -77.87
CA ASP A 418 -68.96 -21.41 -77.44
C ASP A 418 -68.51 -21.90 -76.03
N LYS A 419 -69.55 -22.15 -75.22
CA LYS A 419 -69.82 -23.21 -74.22
C LYS A 419 -68.79 -23.83 -73.24
N GLU A 420 -69.22 -23.74 -71.97
CA GLU A 420 -69.45 -24.79 -70.94
C GLU A 420 -68.30 -25.43 -70.13
N ASP A 421 -68.46 -25.22 -68.80
CA ASP A 421 -68.36 -26.13 -67.66
C ASP A 421 -67.02 -26.77 -67.24
N LYS A 422 -66.55 -26.40 -66.03
CA LYS A 422 -66.72 -27.20 -64.79
C LYS A 422 -65.98 -26.61 -63.57
N ASN A 423 -66.80 -26.25 -62.59
CA ASN A 423 -66.68 -26.41 -61.14
C ASN A 423 -65.46 -27.20 -60.58
N SER A 424 -64.71 -26.64 -59.61
CA SER A 424 -64.32 -27.35 -58.38
C SER A 424 -63.63 -26.43 -57.33
N GLN A 425 -64.40 -26.19 -56.27
CA GLN A 425 -64.08 -26.09 -54.84
C GLN A 425 -62.72 -25.57 -54.33
N ARG A 426 -62.87 -24.58 -53.45
CA ARG A 426 -61.89 -23.92 -52.59
C ARG A 426 -62.12 -24.43 -51.17
N GLU A 427 -61.11 -25.03 -50.54
CA GLU A 427 -61.09 -25.29 -49.10
C GLU A 427 -59.96 -24.50 -48.44
N GLN A 428 -60.35 -23.72 -47.42
CA GLN A 428 -59.47 -23.21 -46.36
C GLN A 428 -59.42 -24.25 -45.23
N PRO A 429 -58.39 -24.19 -44.36
CA PRO A 429 -58.61 -24.48 -42.96
C PRO A 429 -58.25 -23.28 -42.07
N THR A 430 -59.31 -22.76 -41.46
CA THR A 430 -59.52 -22.56 -40.01
C THR A 430 -58.34 -22.32 -39.07
N VAL A 431 -58.43 -21.13 -38.47
CA VAL A 431 -57.94 -20.72 -37.15
C VAL A 431 -58.54 -21.60 -36.05
N ASN A 432 -57.75 -21.96 -35.03
CA ASN A 432 -58.27 -22.28 -33.72
C ASN A 432 -57.41 -21.73 -32.59
N ASN A 433 -58.13 -21.34 -31.54
CA ASN A 433 -57.78 -20.46 -30.44
C ASN A 433 -57.16 -21.19 -29.24
N ARG A 434 -56.29 -20.46 -28.52
CA ARG A 434 -56.33 -20.18 -27.06
C ARG A 434 -56.19 -21.34 -26.07
N LEU A 435 -55.22 -21.22 -25.15
CA LEU A 435 -55.44 -21.08 -23.69
C LEU A 435 -54.09 -20.98 -22.94
N GLU A 436 -53.91 -19.89 -22.18
CA GLU A 436 -53.05 -19.88 -21.00
C GLU A 436 -53.71 -20.67 -19.84
N PRO A 437 -52.98 -20.95 -18.75
CA PRO A 437 -53.04 -20.02 -17.63
C PRO A 437 -51.71 -19.80 -16.87
N SER A 438 -51.75 -18.76 -16.05
CA SER A 438 -50.67 -18.08 -15.36
C SER A 438 -50.16 -18.73 -14.06
N ALA A 439 -49.07 -18.12 -13.57
CA ALA A 439 -48.64 -17.94 -12.17
C ALA A 439 -47.79 -19.03 -11.48
N LEU A 440 -46.56 -18.67 -11.09
CA LEU A 440 -46.25 -18.32 -9.69
C LEU A 440 -44.83 -17.74 -9.56
N ARG A 441 -44.77 -16.64 -8.83
CA ARG A 441 -43.59 -15.83 -8.51
C ARG A 441 -43.13 -16.24 -7.11
N GLY A 442 -41.88 -16.68 -6.97
CA GLY A 442 -41.25 -16.98 -5.68
C GLY A 442 -39.85 -16.38 -5.62
N GLN A 443 -39.66 -15.39 -4.74
CA GLN A 443 -38.36 -14.84 -4.39
C GLN A 443 -37.57 -15.82 -3.51
N PRO A 444 -36.23 -15.74 -3.46
CA PRO A 444 -35.47 -16.14 -2.30
C PRO A 444 -34.93 -14.91 -1.55
N ASN A 445 -35.26 -14.84 -0.26
CA ASN A 445 -34.48 -14.15 0.76
C ASN A 445 -33.31 -15.06 1.17
N SER A 446 -32.10 -14.54 1.30
CA SER A 446 -31.34 -14.59 2.56
C SER A 446 -29.87 -14.17 2.40
N GLN A 447 -29.37 -13.66 3.53
CA GLN A 447 -27.98 -13.52 3.98
C GLN A 447 -27.25 -12.20 3.76
N ALA A 448 -27.12 -11.51 4.89
CA ALA A 448 -26.25 -10.39 5.18
C ALA A 448 -24.80 -10.84 5.40
N HIS A 449 -23.84 -9.95 5.07
CA HIS A 449 -22.65 -9.59 5.86
C HIS A 449 -21.85 -8.46 5.14
N PRO A 450 -20.89 -7.79 5.81
CA PRO A 450 -20.70 -6.33 5.74
C PRO A 450 -19.68 -5.87 4.68
N LYS A 451 -19.78 -4.61 4.24
CA LYS A 451 -18.76 -3.94 3.41
C LYS A 451 -18.24 -2.70 4.12
N ILE A 452 -16.97 -2.76 4.54
CA ILE A 452 -16.12 -1.60 4.85
C ILE A 452 -14.95 -1.57 3.83
N THR A 453 -14.80 -0.41 3.19
CA THR A 453 -13.65 0.18 2.48
C THR A 453 -12.86 -0.63 1.43
N ARG A 454 -13.18 -0.38 0.16
CA ARG A 454 -12.19 -0.30 -0.95
C ARG A 454 -12.58 0.83 -1.91
N ARG A 455 -12.20 2.06 -1.56
CA ARG A 455 -12.12 3.21 -2.46
C ARG A 455 -10.72 3.81 -2.26
N MET A 456 -9.76 3.44 -3.09
CA MET A 456 -8.53 4.23 -3.31
C MET A 456 -7.65 3.74 -4.47
N VAL A 457 -7.87 2.55 -5.06
CA VAL A 457 -7.00 2.04 -6.14
C VAL A 457 -7.53 2.29 -7.57
N ALA A 458 -8.82 2.59 -7.76
CA ALA A 458 -9.39 2.87 -9.09
C ALA A 458 -9.16 4.31 -9.60
N ASN A 459 -8.85 5.26 -8.70
CA ASN A 459 -8.69 6.67 -9.08
C ASN A 459 -7.30 7.00 -9.64
N PHE A 460 -6.29 6.15 -9.41
CA PHE A 460 -4.92 6.40 -9.89
C PHE A 460 -4.73 6.08 -11.38
N ALA A 461 -5.42 5.07 -11.91
CA ALA A 461 -5.33 4.70 -13.34
C ALA A 461 -6.06 5.69 -14.26
N ILE A 462 -7.15 6.30 -13.76
CA ILE A 462 -7.89 7.34 -14.50
C ILE A 462 -7.12 8.67 -14.46
N ALA A 463 -6.50 9.00 -13.32
CA ALA A 463 -5.66 10.19 -13.18
C ALA A 463 -4.41 10.13 -14.06
N HIS A 464 -3.76 8.98 -14.18
CA HIS A 464 -2.58 8.82 -15.05
C HIS A 464 -2.92 8.98 -16.54
N ARG A 465 -4.08 8.46 -16.97
CA ARG A 465 -4.55 8.60 -18.36
C ARG A 465 -4.97 10.04 -18.69
N TRP A 466 -5.51 10.77 -17.72
CA TRP A 466 -5.83 12.19 -17.86
C TRP A 466 -4.57 13.07 -17.93
N LEU A 467 -3.55 12.77 -17.11
CA LEU A 467 -2.28 13.51 -17.10
C LEU A 467 -1.45 13.34 -18.38
N GLU A 468 -1.49 12.16 -19.02
CA GLU A 468 -0.84 11.97 -20.33
C GLU A 468 -1.58 12.70 -21.46
N THR A 469 -2.91 12.81 -21.37
CA THR A 469 -3.72 13.49 -22.40
C THR A 469 -3.57 15.02 -22.33
N PHE A 470 -3.38 15.57 -21.12
CA PHE A 470 -3.17 17.02 -20.91
C PHE A 470 -1.77 17.51 -21.33
N ARG A 471 -0.77 16.61 -21.38
CA ARG A 471 0.61 16.97 -21.73
C ARG A 471 0.79 17.23 -23.23
N ASP A 472 -0.06 16.65 -24.07
CA ASP A 472 0.13 16.67 -25.52
C ASP A 472 -0.80 17.64 -26.26
N GLN A 473 -1.80 18.23 -25.59
CA GLN A 473 -2.75 19.16 -26.23
C GLN A 473 -3.11 20.31 -25.28
N GLY A 474 -2.49 21.47 -25.52
CA GLY A 474 -2.80 22.72 -24.83
C GLY A 474 -4.26 23.14 -25.01
N ASP A 475 -4.78 23.81 -23.97
CA ASP A 475 -6.17 24.19 -23.74
C ASP A 475 -7.00 24.56 -24.98
N GLN A 476 -7.79 23.60 -25.49
CA GLN A 476 -9.12 23.80 -26.09
C GLN A 476 -9.74 22.45 -26.50
N LEU A 477 -10.67 21.91 -25.71
CA LEU A 477 -11.53 20.81 -26.14
C LEU A 477 -12.99 21.06 -25.73
N THR A 478 -13.80 21.47 -26.69
CA THR A 478 -15.26 21.25 -26.68
C THR A 478 -15.53 19.90 -27.36
N GLU A 479 -16.14 18.95 -26.64
CA GLU A 479 -16.52 17.65 -27.18
C GLU A 479 -17.55 17.79 -28.31
N LYS A 480 -17.23 17.25 -29.50
CA LYS A 480 -18.22 17.02 -30.58
C LYS A 480 -18.89 15.64 -30.40
N PRO A 481 -20.22 15.53 -30.48
CA PRO A 481 -20.91 14.24 -30.40
C PRO A 481 -20.60 13.33 -31.58
N ARG A 482 -20.56 12.01 -31.32
CA ARG A 482 -20.37 10.95 -32.33
C ARG A 482 -21.46 10.97 -33.41
N GLU A 483 -21.04 11.19 -34.64
CA GLU A 483 -21.84 11.10 -35.86
C GLU A 483 -22.13 9.63 -36.22
N ARG A 484 -23.41 9.25 -36.37
CA ARG A 484 -23.82 7.92 -36.86
C ARG A 484 -23.85 7.93 -38.39
N ARG A 485 -23.29 6.88 -39.02
CA ARG A 485 -23.31 6.71 -40.48
C ARG A 485 -24.76 6.48 -40.99
N PRO A 486 -25.23 7.21 -42.02
CA PRO A 486 -26.56 7.01 -42.61
C PRO A 486 -26.64 5.75 -43.48
N GLN A 487 -27.79 5.08 -43.47
CA GLN A 487 -28.13 4.03 -44.42
C GLN A 487 -28.40 4.65 -45.81
N HIS A 488 -27.78 4.12 -46.87
CA HIS A 488 -27.93 4.63 -48.23
C HIS A 488 -29.31 4.24 -48.82
N VAL A 489 -30.13 5.24 -49.15
CA VAL A 489 -31.38 5.08 -49.92
C VAL A 489 -31.12 5.37 -51.39
N ASN A 490 -31.60 4.51 -52.30
CA ASN A 490 -31.48 4.72 -53.75
C ASN A 490 -32.52 5.74 -54.24
N ARG A 491 -32.15 7.02 -54.22
CA ARG A 491 -33.00 8.17 -54.57
C ARG A 491 -33.61 8.08 -55.99
N GLN A 492 -32.93 7.44 -56.95
CA GLN A 492 -33.44 7.33 -58.33
C GLN A 492 -34.66 6.40 -58.46
N ALA A 493 -34.75 5.35 -57.63
CA ALA A 493 -35.89 4.44 -57.65
C ALA A 493 -37.20 5.12 -57.20
N VAL A 494 -37.10 6.07 -56.26
CA VAL A 494 -38.23 6.86 -55.77
C VAL A 494 -38.76 7.81 -56.86
N VAL A 495 -37.85 8.41 -57.64
CA VAL A 495 -38.22 9.35 -58.71
C VAL A 495 -38.88 8.64 -59.90
N CYS A 496 -38.34 7.51 -60.38
CA CYS A 496 -38.95 6.81 -61.53
C CYS A 496 -40.38 6.31 -61.24
N ARG A 497 -40.64 5.86 -60.01
CA ARG A 497 -41.96 5.36 -59.61
C ARG A 497 -43.02 6.46 -59.49
N THR A 498 -42.61 7.67 -59.12
CA THR A 498 -43.53 8.82 -59.06
C THR A 498 -43.85 9.38 -60.45
N GLU A 499 -43.05 9.06 -61.48
CA GLU A 499 -43.35 9.41 -62.88
C GLU A 499 -44.25 8.38 -63.58
N GLU A 500 -44.24 7.11 -63.15
CA GLU A 500 -45.17 6.08 -63.62
C GLU A 500 -46.62 6.34 -63.18
N ASP A 501 -46.81 6.92 -61.98
CA ASP A 501 -48.14 7.24 -61.42
C ASP A 501 -48.06 8.49 -60.50
N PRO A 502 -48.31 9.69 -61.04
CA PRO A 502 -48.21 10.95 -60.29
C PRO A 502 -49.21 11.09 -59.13
N LEU A 503 -50.24 10.23 -59.07
CA LEU A 503 -51.31 10.30 -58.07
C LEU A 503 -51.10 9.30 -56.92
N MET A 504 -49.99 8.55 -56.92
CA MET A 504 -49.70 7.55 -55.89
C MET A 504 -49.45 8.20 -54.53
N SER A 505 -50.12 7.70 -53.49
CA SER A 505 -49.90 8.20 -52.12
C SER A 505 -48.57 7.73 -51.53
N CYS A 506 -47.98 8.55 -50.65
CA CYS A 506 -46.68 8.26 -50.04
C CYS A 506 -46.64 6.90 -49.30
N PRO A 507 -47.71 6.47 -48.57
CA PRO A 507 -47.72 5.15 -47.94
C PRO A 507 -47.72 3.99 -48.93
N ILE A 508 -48.38 4.13 -50.09
CA ILE A 508 -48.40 3.09 -51.13
C ILE A 508 -47.03 2.98 -51.79
N LEU A 509 -46.41 4.13 -52.07
CA LEU A 509 -45.06 4.17 -52.61
C LEU A 509 -44.06 3.55 -51.62
N ALA A 510 -44.17 3.88 -50.32
CA ALA A 510 -43.37 3.32 -49.23
C ALA A 510 -43.45 1.81 -49.14
N ASN A 511 -44.66 1.27 -49.19
CA ASN A 511 -44.87 -0.17 -49.13
C ASN A 511 -44.31 -0.89 -50.38
N ARG A 512 -44.30 -0.23 -51.54
CA ARG A 512 -43.75 -0.81 -52.78
C ARG A 512 -42.22 -0.84 -52.82
N ILE A 513 -41.55 0.04 -52.10
CA ILE A 513 -40.07 0.11 -52.09
C ILE A 513 -39.44 -0.29 -50.75
N ASP A 514 -40.26 -0.73 -49.79
CA ASP A 514 -39.86 -1.21 -48.46
C ASP A 514 -39.02 -0.18 -47.67
N TYR A 515 -39.50 1.06 -47.65
CA TYR A 515 -38.89 2.16 -46.89
C TYR A 515 -39.90 2.85 -45.98
N ASP A 516 -39.40 3.53 -44.95
CA ASP A 516 -40.23 4.35 -44.07
C ASP A 516 -40.87 5.52 -44.87
N PRO A 517 -42.20 5.73 -44.75
CA PRO A 517 -42.90 6.80 -45.46
C PRO A 517 -42.32 8.20 -45.24
N MET A 518 -41.77 8.48 -44.05
CA MET A 518 -41.16 9.79 -43.74
C MET A 518 -39.84 10.01 -44.47
N ILE A 519 -39.08 8.94 -44.72
CA ILE A 519 -37.84 9.01 -45.51
C ILE A 519 -38.16 9.31 -46.96
N ILE A 520 -39.20 8.68 -47.51
CA ILE A 520 -39.66 8.95 -48.88
C ILE A 520 -40.19 10.36 -49.03
N TRP A 521 -40.97 10.82 -48.06
CA TRP A 521 -41.47 12.20 -48.03
C TRP A 521 -40.32 13.21 -48.06
N HIS A 522 -39.27 13.00 -47.26
CA HIS A 522 -38.09 13.86 -47.26
C HIS A 522 -37.33 13.86 -48.60
N ILE A 523 -37.20 12.69 -49.24
CA ILE A 523 -36.54 12.57 -50.56
C ILE A 523 -37.36 13.29 -51.65
N LEU A 524 -38.69 13.20 -51.60
CA LEU A 524 -39.56 13.87 -52.55
C LEU A 524 -39.54 15.39 -52.36
N GLN A 525 -39.49 15.88 -51.12
CA GLN A 525 -39.27 17.30 -50.82
C GLN A 525 -37.94 17.81 -51.35
N GLU A 526 -36.84 17.08 -51.13
CA GLU A 526 -35.52 17.46 -51.65
C GLU A 526 -35.44 17.46 -53.18
N THR A 527 -36.30 16.68 -53.87
CA THR A 527 -36.34 16.58 -55.33
C THR A 527 -37.46 17.42 -55.98
N GLY A 528 -38.21 18.20 -55.19
CA GLY A 528 -39.28 19.07 -55.68
C GLY A 528 -40.51 18.34 -56.21
N LYS A 529 -40.72 17.08 -55.81
CA LYS A 529 -41.89 16.26 -56.18
C LYS A 529 -42.86 16.19 -55.00
N GLN A 530 -44.15 16.03 -55.28
CA GLN A 530 -45.18 15.86 -54.25
C GLN A 530 -45.83 14.48 -54.41
N CYS A 531 -46.10 13.82 -53.28
CA CYS A 531 -47.01 12.68 -53.20
C CYS A 531 -48.16 13.06 -52.27
N LEU A 532 -49.34 12.51 -52.51
CA LEU A 532 -50.48 12.66 -51.61
C LEU A 532 -50.18 11.90 -50.31
N MET A 533 -50.28 12.57 -49.16
CA MET A 533 -50.13 11.93 -47.85
C MET A 533 -51.31 11.01 -47.54
#